data_AF-A0A8B6HP06-F1
#
_entry.id   AF-A0A8B6HP06-F1
#
_cell.length_a   1.000
_cell.length_b   1.000
_cell.length_c   1.000
_cell.angle_alpha   90.00
_cell.angle_beta   90.00
_cell.angle_gamma   90.00
#
_symmetry.space_group_name_H-M   'P 1'
#
loop_
_entity.id
_entity.type
_entity.pdbx_description
1 polymer ?
#
loop_
_entity_poly.entity_id
_entity_poly.type
_entity_poly.pdbx_seq_one_letter_code
_entity_poly.pdbx_strand_id
1 'polypeptide(L)'
;MLFNLRVSSTVQADDIALISTTSKEFRNKCVKKQDGFVPDLIRIAVKYDLINFVEDFVKSGSFPSKAVWNRYISTSIANSENNRWQQRISVDSDFEIFRKIHKHIVPHRAWVIAKTNPNFREGAKYIVDLCSVIRTEESPLLCDKCGQFFYNVIEHIMCAMCDRVYRHV
;
A
#
# COMPACT_ATOMS: atom_id res chain seq x y z
N MET A 1 29.23 25.09 -16.08
CA MET A 1 29.03 25.31 -14.63
C MET A 1 29.13 23.97 -13.93
N LEU A 2 30.28 23.70 -13.33
CA LEU A 2 30.59 22.50 -12.55
C LEU A 2 30.31 22.81 -11.08
N PHE A 3 29.38 22.10 -10.44
CA PHE A 3 29.27 22.12 -8.99
C PHE A 3 30.20 21.04 -8.42
N ASN A 4 31.41 21.47 -8.05
CA ASN A 4 32.33 20.75 -7.18
C ASN A 4 31.80 20.83 -5.74
N LEU A 5 31.17 19.76 -5.23
CA LEU A 5 31.01 19.59 -3.78
C LEU A 5 32.16 18.74 -3.28
N ARG A 6 33.17 19.46 -2.76
CA ARG A 6 34.28 18.94 -1.97
C ARG A 6 33.67 18.30 -0.71
N VAL A 7 33.72 16.97 -0.61
CA VAL A 7 33.41 16.27 0.64
C VAL A 7 34.52 16.64 1.61
N SER A 8 34.25 17.62 2.46
CA SER A 8 35.17 18.03 3.52
C SER A 8 35.13 16.96 4.60
N SER A 9 36.22 16.21 4.67
CA SER A 9 36.57 15.26 5.72
C SER A 9 36.68 15.97 7.06
N THR A 10 35.69 15.77 7.93
CA THR A 10 35.79 15.70 9.41
C THR A 10 34.37 15.65 9.99
N VAL A 11 33.78 14.45 10.06
CA VAL A 11 32.73 14.18 11.05
C VAL A 11 33.48 13.61 12.25
N GLN A 12 33.55 14.40 13.31
CA GLN A 12 34.36 14.14 14.50
C GLN A 12 33.73 12.96 15.26
N ALA A 13 34.56 12.08 15.84
CA ALA A 13 34.11 10.84 16.52
C ALA A 13 33.07 11.06 17.63
N ASP A 14 32.95 12.29 18.13
CA ASP A 14 31.99 12.72 19.15
C ASP A 14 30.54 12.81 18.62
N ASP A 15 30.33 13.05 17.32
CA ASP A 15 29.00 13.08 16.69
C ASP A 15 28.42 11.67 16.49
N ILE A 16 29.28 10.67 16.35
CA ILE A 16 28.90 9.26 16.10
C ILE A 16 28.43 8.59 17.39
N ALA A 17 29.06 8.91 18.53
CA ALA A 17 28.65 8.46 19.85
C ALA A 17 27.27 9.01 20.27
N LEU A 18 26.93 10.23 19.81
CA LEU A 18 25.63 10.83 20.04
C LEU A 18 24.51 10.04 19.33
N ILE A 19 24.77 9.49 18.14
CA ILE A 19 23.79 8.76 17.30
C ILE A 19 23.57 7.31 17.80
N SER A 20 24.62 6.60 18.23
CA SER A 20 24.47 5.22 18.73
C SER A 20 23.75 5.16 20.08
N THR A 21 24.00 6.13 20.95
CA THR A 21 23.34 6.24 22.26
C THR A 21 21.89 6.72 22.11
N THR A 22 21.60 7.52 21.08
CA THR A 22 20.23 7.90 20.74
C THR A 22 19.42 6.77 20.13
N SER A 23 19.93 5.79 19.37
CA SER A 23 19.03 4.81 18.69
C SER A 23 18.09 4.03 19.65
N LYS A 24 18.58 3.63 20.83
CA LYS A 24 17.75 2.97 21.87
C LYS A 24 16.83 3.95 22.62
N GLU A 25 17.27 5.18 22.86
CA GLU A 25 16.44 6.21 23.50
C GLU A 25 15.41 6.80 22.53
N PHE A 26 15.73 7.01 21.25
CA PHE A 26 14.84 7.49 20.19
C PHE A 26 13.68 6.53 20.00
N ARG A 27 13.94 5.22 19.97
CA ARG A 27 12.90 4.20 19.87
C ARG A 27 11.83 4.34 20.97
N ASN A 28 12.23 4.75 22.17
CA ASN A 28 11.34 5.00 23.32
C ASN A 28 10.84 6.46 23.44
N LYS A 29 11.49 7.44 22.82
CA LYS A 29 11.18 8.88 22.91
C LYS A 29 10.36 9.42 21.72
N CYS A 30 10.20 8.63 20.64
CA CYS A 30 9.38 8.95 19.46
C CYS A 30 7.87 9.09 19.71
N VAL A 31 7.41 9.07 20.96
CA VAL A 31 6.01 9.37 21.34
C VAL A 31 5.76 10.89 21.45
N LYS A 32 6.81 11.73 21.49
CA LYS A 32 6.66 13.20 21.46
C LYS A 32 7.04 13.75 20.08
N LYS A 33 6.15 14.56 19.48
CA LYS A 33 6.38 15.31 18.24
C LYS A 33 7.69 16.09 18.35
N GLN A 34 8.73 15.63 17.67
CA GLN A 34 9.90 16.44 17.37
C GLN A 34 9.78 16.87 15.92
N ASP A 35 9.81 18.17 15.68
CA ASP A 35 9.74 18.76 14.35
C ASP A 35 11.17 19.02 13.82
N GLY A 36 11.45 18.59 12.58
CA GLY A 36 12.74 18.81 11.93
C GLY A 36 13.14 17.69 10.96
N PHE A 37 14.18 17.97 10.16
CA PHE A 37 14.66 17.07 9.10
C PHE A 37 15.10 15.69 9.61
N VAL A 38 15.88 15.65 10.70
CA VAL A 38 16.39 14.38 11.24
C VAL A 38 15.27 13.51 11.82
N PRO A 39 14.37 14.02 12.68
CA PRO A 39 13.18 13.28 13.11
C PRO A 39 12.31 12.76 11.95
N ASP A 40 12.13 13.55 10.90
CA ASP A 40 11.36 13.15 9.71
C ASP A 40 12.02 11.99 8.97
N LEU A 41 13.34 12.03 8.79
CA LEU A 41 14.10 10.92 8.20
C LEU A 41 13.98 9.64 9.03
N ILE A 42 14.12 9.75 10.36
CA ILE A 42 13.96 8.60 11.26
C ILE A 42 12.53 8.06 11.20
N ARG A 43 11.51 8.92 11.16
CA ARG A 43 10.10 8.50 11.02
C ARG A 43 9.87 7.76 9.72
N ILE A 44 10.43 8.23 8.60
CA ILE A 44 10.34 7.55 7.31
C ILE A 44 11.08 6.20 7.37
N ALA A 45 12.27 6.18 7.97
CA ALA A 45 13.05 4.97 8.11
C ALA A 45 12.31 3.91 8.95
N VAL A 46 11.66 4.31 10.04
CA VAL A 46 10.83 3.41 10.85
C VAL A 46 9.59 2.96 10.06
N LYS A 47 8.89 3.88 9.37
CA LYS A 47 7.67 3.57 8.60
C LYS A 47 7.90 2.47 7.55
N TYR A 48 9.06 2.46 6.91
CA TYR A 48 9.40 1.53 5.84
C TYR A 48 10.46 0.51 6.24
N ASP A 49 10.66 0.26 7.54
CA ASP A 49 11.61 -0.74 8.06
C ASP A 49 13.04 -0.62 7.49
N LEU A 50 13.48 0.64 7.31
CA LEU A 50 14.83 1.01 6.86
C LEU A 50 15.77 1.30 8.04
N ILE A 51 15.27 1.27 9.28
CA ILE A 51 16.03 1.68 10.46
C ILE A 51 17.29 0.83 10.65
N ASN A 52 17.23 -0.47 10.33
CA ASN A 52 18.37 -1.39 10.43
C ASN A 52 19.54 -0.92 9.55
N PHE A 53 19.27 -0.38 8.35
CA PHE A 53 20.31 0.18 7.48
C PHE A 53 20.95 1.44 8.06
N VAL A 54 20.15 2.30 8.69
CA VAL A 54 20.67 3.49 9.36
C VAL A 54 21.57 3.07 10.52
N GLU A 55 21.16 2.08 11.31
CA GLU A 55 21.98 1.55 12.40
C GLU A 55 23.27 0.89 11.91
N ASP A 56 23.19 0.08 10.86
CA ASP A 56 24.35 -0.60 10.29
C ASP A 56 25.34 0.41 9.69
N PHE A 57 24.86 1.47 9.03
CA PHE A 57 25.69 2.57 8.55
C PHE A 57 26.37 3.31 9.70
N VAL A 58 25.65 3.61 10.79
CA VAL A 58 26.22 4.27 11.97
C VAL A 58 27.28 3.40 12.63
N LYS A 59 27.07 2.08 12.73
CA LYS A 59 28.00 1.14 13.37
C LYS A 59 29.24 0.85 12.52
N SER A 60 29.05 0.65 11.21
CA SER A 60 30.11 0.16 10.32
C SER A 60 30.76 1.25 9.46
N GLY A 61 30.14 2.43 9.35
CA GLY A 61 30.50 3.46 8.39
C GLY A 61 30.26 3.06 6.93
N SER A 62 29.76 1.85 6.67
CA SER A 62 29.60 1.29 5.34
C SER A 62 28.17 1.46 4.86
N PHE A 63 28.02 1.98 3.65
CA PHE A 63 26.72 2.15 3.00
C PHE A 63 26.67 1.27 1.74
N PRO A 64 25.53 0.60 1.46
CA PRO A 64 25.36 -0.14 0.22
C PRO A 64 25.56 0.75 -1.01
N SER A 65 25.91 0.14 -2.14
CA SER A 65 25.92 0.87 -3.40
C SER A 65 24.54 1.47 -3.71
N LYS A 66 24.52 2.58 -4.44
CA LYS A 66 23.27 3.28 -4.82
C LYS A 66 22.24 2.33 -5.46
N ALA A 67 22.67 1.39 -6.28
CA ALA A 67 21.79 0.42 -6.93
C ALA A 67 21.15 -0.55 -5.93
N VAL A 68 21.94 -1.08 -4.99
CA VAL A 68 21.47 -1.98 -3.93
C VAL A 68 20.50 -1.24 -3.01
N TRP A 69 20.86 -0.03 -2.60
CA TRP A 69 20.03 0.83 -1.76
C TRP A 69 18.66 1.13 -2.40
N ASN A 70 18.65 1.58 -3.66
CA ASN A 70 17.41 1.87 -4.37
C ASN A 70 16.50 0.65 -4.46
N ARG A 71 17.06 -0.52 -4.81
CA ARG A 71 16.29 -1.77 -4.88
C ARG A 71 15.68 -2.12 -3.52
N TYR A 72 16.46 -1.99 -2.45
CA TYR A 72 15.98 -2.29 -1.10
C TYR A 72 14.85 -1.34 -0.69
N ILE A 73 15.03 -0.02 -0.83
CA ILE A 73 13.98 0.96 -0.52
C ILE A 73 12.70 0.65 -1.30
N SER A 74 12.80 0.46 -2.62
CA SER A 74 11.63 0.19 -3.45
C SER A 74 10.89 -1.07 -2.99
N THR A 75 11.63 -2.12 -2.63
CA THR A 75 11.06 -3.37 -2.11
C THR A 75 10.39 -3.16 -0.76
N SER A 76 11.05 -2.44 0.16
CA SER A 76 10.53 -2.22 1.50
C SER A 76 9.28 -1.33 1.51
N ILE A 77 9.26 -0.28 0.69
CA ILE A 77 8.07 0.57 0.49
C ILE A 77 6.93 -0.26 -0.09
N ALA A 78 7.19 -1.03 -1.15
CA ALA A 78 6.16 -1.85 -1.78
C ALA A 78 5.55 -2.86 -0.78
N ASN A 79 6.39 -3.53 0.02
CA ASN A 79 5.94 -4.48 1.03
C ASN A 79 5.13 -3.80 2.15
N SER A 80 5.61 -2.68 2.69
CA SER A 80 4.93 -1.94 3.76
C SER A 80 3.56 -1.42 3.30
N GLU A 81 3.47 -0.84 2.10
CA GLU A 81 2.20 -0.36 1.56
C GLU A 81 1.26 -1.52 1.18
N ASN A 82 1.79 -2.64 0.67
CA ASN A 82 1.02 -3.87 0.44
C ASN A 82 0.41 -4.42 1.72
N ASN A 83 1.20 -4.52 2.78
CA ASN A 83 0.73 -4.98 4.07
C ASN A 83 -0.32 -4.03 4.66
N ARG A 84 -0.10 -2.71 4.57
CA ARG A 84 -1.06 -1.71 5.06
C ARG A 84 -2.39 -1.77 4.32
N TRP A 85 -2.35 -1.98 3.00
CA TRP A 85 -3.57 -2.17 2.22
C TRP A 85 -4.27 -3.47 2.59
N GLN A 86 -3.56 -4.59 2.67
CA GLN A 86 -4.11 -5.89 3.10
C GLN A 86 -4.78 -5.79 4.47
N GLN A 87 -4.15 -5.09 5.43
CA GLN A 87 -4.72 -4.85 6.75
C GLN A 87 -6.00 -4.02 6.69
N ARG A 88 -6.01 -2.93 5.92
CA ARG A 88 -7.20 -2.08 5.77
C ARG A 88 -8.36 -2.87 5.17
N ILE A 89 -8.12 -3.56 4.06
CA ILE A 89 -9.17 -4.34 3.41
C ILE A 89 -9.60 -5.53 4.28
N SER A 90 -8.74 -6.11 5.14
CA SER A 90 -9.10 -7.24 5.99
C SER A 90 -9.97 -6.85 7.18
N VAL A 91 -9.75 -5.66 7.75
CA VAL A 91 -10.44 -5.20 8.96
C VAL A 91 -11.80 -4.59 8.64
N ASP A 92 -11.91 -3.91 7.51
CA ASP A 92 -13.08 -3.13 7.17
C ASP A 92 -14.09 -3.96 6.34
N SER A 93 -15.30 -4.13 6.87
CA SER A 93 -16.39 -4.88 6.25
C SER A 93 -16.84 -4.28 4.93
N ASP A 94 -16.69 -2.97 4.76
CA ASP A 94 -17.11 -2.25 3.55
C ASP A 94 -16.24 -2.65 2.35
N PHE A 95 -15.08 -3.26 2.60
CA PHE A 95 -14.17 -3.74 1.56
C PHE A 95 -14.33 -5.24 1.23
N GLU A 96 -15.37 -5.92 1.71
CA GLU A 96 -15.54 -7.36 1.45
C GLU A 96 -15.54 -7.71 -0.05
N ILE A 97 -16.32 -6.97 -0.85
CA ILE A 97 -16.40 -7.16 -2.30
C ILE A 97 -15.09 -6.72 -2.96
N PHE A 98 -14.50 -5.63 -2.47
CA PHE A 98 -13.22 -5.15 -2.96
C PHE A 98 -12.12 -6.22 -2.78
N ARG A 99 -12.08 -6.96 -1.65
CA ARG A 99 -11.16 -8.09 -1.44
C ARG A 99 -11.37 -9.22 -2.45
N LYS A 100 -12.63 -9.53 -2.79
CA LYS A 100 -12.94 -10.61 -3.74
C LYS A 100 -12.50 -10.25 -5.17
N ILE A 101 -12.63 -8.98 -5.55
CA ILE A 101 -12.29 -8.49 -6.89
C ILE A 101 -10.79 -8.13 -7.00
N HIS A 102 -10.19 -7.57 -5.95
CA HIS A 102 -8.79 -7.13 -5.90
C HIS A 102 -8.00 -8.02 -4.95
N LYS A 103 -7.30 -9.00 -5.51
CA LYS A 103 -6.39 -9.87 -4.74
C LYS A 103 -5.02 -9.24 -4.46
N HIS A 104 -4.66 -8.19 -5.20
CA HIS A 104 -3.36 -7.53 -5.15
C HIS A 104 -3.53 -6.00 -5.25
N ILE A 105 -2.57 -5.22 -4.73
CA ILE A 105 -2.50 -3.78 -5.01
C ILE A 105 -2.13 -3.58 -6.49
N VAL A 106 -3.16 -3.47 -7.32
CA VAL A 106 -3.04 -3.04 -8.70
C VAL A 106 -4.18 -2.08 -9.03
N PRO A 107 -3.99 -1.18 -10.01
CA PRO A 107 -5.10 -0.37 -10.49
C PRO A 107 -6.26 -1.26 -10.96
N HIS A 108 -7.49 -0.87 -10.63
CA HIS A 108 -8.68 -1.58 -11.06
C HIS A 108 -8.72 -1.75 -12.58
N ARG A 109 -9.16 -2.91 -13.09
CA ARG A 109 -9.26 -3.14 -14.54
C ARG A 109 -10.11 -2.07 -15.24
N ALA A 110 -11.26 -1.73 -14.67
CA ALA A 110 -12.08 -0.58 -15.05
C ALA A 110 -11.27 0.74 -15.17
N TRP A 111 -10.38 1.05 -14.22
CA TRP A 111 -9.49 2.21 -14.31
C TRP A 111 -8.51 2.10 -15.49
N VAL A 112 -7.89 0.93 -15.68
CA VAL A 112 -6.97 0.68 -16.80
C VAL A 112 -7.70 0.86 -18.15
N ILE A 113 -8.93 0.33 -18.27
CA ILE A 113 -9.77 0.47 -19.46
C ILE A 113 -10.14 1.94 -19.70
N ALA A 114 -10.59 2.66 -18.68
CA ALA A 114 -10.93 4.08 -18.80
C ALA A 114 -9.72 4.94 -19.18
N LYS A 115 -8.51 4.55 -18.73
CA LYS A 115 -7.26 5.24 -19.06
C LYS A 115 -6.84 4.98 -20.50
N THR A 116 -6.95 3.75 -20.99
CA THR A 116 -6.56 3.39 -22.37
C THR A 116 -7.62 3.76 -23.40
N ASN A 117 -8.89 3.76 -23.00
CA ASN A 117 -10.05 4.01 -23.86
C ASN A 117 -11.02 4.97 -23.16
N PRO A 118 -10.85 6.28 -23.34
CA PRO A 118 -11.66 7.31 -22.66
C PRO A 118 -13.17 7.16 -22.89
N ASN A 119 -13.60 6.58 -24.02
CA ASN A 119 -15.00 6.33 -24.34
C ASN A 119 -15.71 5.41 -23.34
N PHE A 120 -14.97 4.56 -22.62
CA PHE A 120 -15.52 3.65 -21.61
C PHE A 120 -15.45 4.23 -20.19
N ARG A 121 -15.06 5.50 -20.01
CA ARG A 121 -14.87 6.09 -18.67
C ARG A 121 -16.14 6.05 -17.83
N GLU A 122 -17.30 6.39 -18.40
CA GLU A 122 -18.58 6.37 -17.66
C GLU A 122 -18.98 4.94 -17.27
N GLY A 123 -18.82 3.96 -18.17
CA GLY A 123 -19.08 2.54 -17.86
C GLY A 123 -18.12 1.99 -16.80
N ALA A 124 -16.84 2.35 -16.88
CA ALA A 124 -15.84 1.98 -15.89
C ALA A 124 -16.13 2.59 -14.51
N LYS A 125 -16.56 3.85 -14.46
CA LYS A 125 -16.99 4.51 -13.23
C LYS A 125 -18.20 3.79 -12.64
N TYR A 126 -19.22 3.50 -13.45
CA TYR A 126 -20.41 2.77 -13.00
C TYR A 126 -20.07 1.40 -12.41
N ILE A 127 -19.12 0.65 -12.99
CA ILE A 127 -18.67 -0.63 -12.43
C ILE A 127 -18.02 -0.44 -11.06
N VAL A 128 -17.18 0.58 -10.89
CA VAL A 128 -16.53 0.88 -9.61
C VAL A 128 -17.55 1.31 -8.55
N ASP A 129 -18.50 2.17 -8.94
CA ASP A 129 -19.59 2.63 -8.07
C ASP A 129 -20.51 1.46 -7.66
N LEU A 130 -20.78 0.52 -8.56
CA LEU A 130 -21.48 -0.71 -8.20
C LEU A 130 -20.70 -1.46 -7.11
N CYS A 131 -19.40 -1.70 -7.31
CA CYS A 131 -18.57 -2.44 -6.34
C CYS A 131 -18.52 -1.82 -4.94
N SER A 132 -18.83 -0.52 -4.77
CA SER A 132 -18.80 0.19 -3.49
C SER A 132 -20.15 0.34 -2.80
N VAL A 133 -21.27 0.12 -3.50
CA VAL A 133 -22.64 0.37 -2.97
C VAL A 133 -23.35 -0.91 -2.53
N ILE A 134 -22.88 -2.08 -2.94
CA ILE A 134 -23.66 -3.32 -2.82
C ILE A 134 -23.84 -3.76 -1.37
N ARG A 135 -25.08 -4.11 -1.04
CA ARG A 135 -25.47 -4.80 0.18
C ARG A 135 -25.76 -6.25 -0.15
N THR A 136 -25.42 -7.15 0.76
CA THR A 136 -25.84 -8.55 0.72
C THR A 136 -27.35 -8.60 0.94
N GLU A 137 -28.08 -9.29 0.06
CA GLU A 137 -29.52 -9.52 0.25
C GLU A 137 -29.74 -10.41 1.48
N GLU A 138 -30.82 -10.17 2.24
CA GLU A 138 -31.16 -10.98 3.42
C GLU A 138 -31.57 -12.41 3.04
N SER A 139 -32.10 -12.60 1.82
CA SER A 139 -32.50 -13.88 1.28
C SER A 139 -31.72 -14.23 0.00
N PRO A 140 -31.44 -15.52 -0.24
CA PRO A 140 -30.75 -15.95 -1.45
C PRO A 140 -31.65 -15.79 -2.68
N LEU A 141 -31.11 -15.20 -3.74
CA LEU A 141 -31.73 -15.10 -5.05
C LEU A 141 -31.33 -16.32 -5.90
N LEU A 142 -32.27 -16.89 -6.66
CA LEU A 142 -31.99 -17.93 -7.63
C LEU A 142 -31.65 -17.29 -8.98
N CYS A 143 -30.52 -17.67 -9.57
CA CYS A 143 -30.19 -17.28 -10.93
C CYS A 143 -30.94 -18.15 -11.94
N ASP A 144 -31.78 -17.54 -12.78
CA ASP A 144 -32.52 -18.25 -13.83
C ASP A 144 -31.60 -18.86 -14.91
N LYS A 145 -30.37 -18.34 -15.06
CA LYS A 145 -29.41 -18.75 -16.10
C LYS A 145 -28.52 -19.91 -15.67
N CYS A 146 -27.93 -19.82 -14.47
CA CYS A 146 -26.98 -20.83 -14.00
C CYS A 146 -27.57 -21.74 -12.90
N GLY A 147 -28.80 -21.48 -12.44
CA GLY A 147 -29.47 -22.25 -11.40
C GLY A 147 -28.81 -22.17 -10.02
N GLN A 148 -27.91 -21.21 -9.79
CA GLN A 148 -27.21 -21.07 -8.52
C GLN A 148 -27.92 -20.06 -7.63
N PHE A 149 -27.95 -20.35 -6.33
CA PHE A 149 -28.37 -19.39 -5.32
C PHE A 149 -27.21 -18.44 -5.00
N PHE A 150 -27.52 -17.15 -4.88
CA PHE A 150 -26.54 -16.13 -4.54
C PHE A 150 -27.17 -15.01 -3.71
N TYR A 151 -26.37 -14.34 -2.90
CA TYR A 151 -26.83 -13.22 -2.05
C TYR A 151 -26.35 -11.86 -2.56
N ASN A 152 -25.44 -11.86 -3.52
CA ASN A 152 -24.82 -10.66 -4.05
C ASN A 152 -24.83 -10.72 -5.58
N VAL A 153 -25.69 -9.91 -6.18
CA VAL A 153 -25.90 -9.85 -7.64
C VAL A 153 -24.60 -9.51 -8.38
N ILE A 154 -23.78 -8.62 -7.84
CA ILE A 154 -22.56 -8.18 -8.52
C ILE A 154 -21.44 -9.20 -8.39
N GLU A 155 -21.27 -9.85 -7.23
CA GLU A 155 -20.36 -10.98 -7.11
C GLU A 155 -20.77 -12.09 -8.09
N HIS A 156 -22.06 -12.38 -8.18
CA HIS A 156 -22.56 -13.37 -9.12
C HIS A 156 -22.25 -13.00 -10.58
N ILE A 157 -22.49 -11.74 -10.99
CA ILE A 157 -22.18 -11.29 -12.36
C ILE A 157 -20.67 -11.25 -12.61
N MET A 158 -19.91 -10.62 -11.72
CA MET A 158 -18.50 -10.28 -11.95
C MET A 158 -17.55 -11.43 -11.66
N CYS A 159 -17.83 -12.25 -10.64
CA CYS A 159 -16.96 -13.37 -10.25
C CYS A 159 -17.39 -14.68 -10.91
N ALA A 160 -18.68 -14.91 -11.15
CA ALA A 160 -19.18 -16.12 -11.80
C ALA A 160 -19.45 -15.96 -13.32
N MET A 161 -19.21 -14.77 -13.89
CA MET A 161 -19.39 -14.47 -15.32
C MET A 161 -20.79 -14.83 -15.85
N CYS A 162 -21.84 -14.49 -15.09
CA CYS A 162 -23.22 -14.80 -15.46
C CYS A 162 -23.94 -13.61 -16.12
N ASP A 163 -24.42 -13.80 -17.36
CA ASP A 163 -25.16 -12.78 -18.12
C ASP A 163 -26.65 -12.73 -17.69
N ARG A 164 -27.05 -11.60 -17.09
CA ARG A 164 -28.29 -11.33 -16.30
C ARG A 164 -29.62 -11.94 -16.82
N VAL A 165 -30.36 -12.62 -15.92
CA VAL A 165 -31.84 -12.55 -15.63
C VAL A 165 -32.07 -13.20 -14.23
N TYR A 166 -32.86 -12.59 -13.33
CA TYR A 166 -33.15 -13.14 -11.98
C TYR A 166 -34.62 -12.96 -11.57
N ARG A 167 -35.14 -13.84 -10.73
CA ARG A 167 -36.46 -13.71 -10.06
C ARG A 167 -36.30 -13.78 -8.54
N HIS A 168 -37.15 -13.02 -7.84
CA HIS A 168 -37.37 -13.24 -6.41
C HIS A 168 -38.22 -14.50 -6.24
N VAL A 169 -37.82 -15.37 -5.31
CA VAL A 169 -38.57 -16.56 -4.92
C VAL A 169 -39.34 -16.26 -3.65
#